data_AF-A0A142CVM8-F1
#
_entry.id   AF-A0A142CVM8-F1
#
_cell.length_a   1.000
_cell.length_b   1.000
_cell.length_c   1.000
_cell.angle_alpha   90.00
_cell.angle_beta   90.00
_cell.angle_gamma   90.00
#
_symmetry.space_group_name_H-M   'P 1'
#
loop_
_entity.id
_entity.type
_entity.pdbx_description
1 polymer ?
#
loop_
_entity_poly.entity_id
_entity_poly.type
_entity_poly.pdbx_seq_one_letter_code
_entity_poly.pdbx_strand_id
1 'polypeptide(L)'
;MRREIRELLGEELANYLELLRAKLAFAEEMYGVKMNYLPLITEGEVVVLDKNDGEVKWLKDKSPLTIEDFRRLLPKIKENLESGFVEMLLAMNMSCINGPGE
;
A
#
# COMPACT_ATOMS: atom_id res chain seq x y z
N MET A 1 11.64 1.29 0.84
CA MET A 1 11.17 1.63 2.21
C MET A 1 12.34 2.06 3.09
N ARG A 2 12.24 3.25 3.69
CA ARG A 2 13.16 3.74 4.73
C ARG A 2 13.30 2.77 5.92
N ARG A 3 14.54 2.63 6.42
CA ARG A 3 14.88 1.75 7.56
C ARG A 3 14.07 2.07 8.82
N GLU A 4 13.91 3.35 9.15
CA GLU A 4 13.17 3.77 10.35
C GLU A 4 11.69 3.37 10.30
N ILE A 5 11.07 3.44 9.11
CA ILE A 5 9.68 3.01 8.90
C ILE A 5 9.56 1.49 9.07
N ARG A 6 10.53 0.74 8.53
CA ARG A 6 10.60 -0.72 8.71
C ARG A 6 10.71 -1.09 10.19
N GLU A 7 11.56 -0.41 10.94
CA GLU A 7 11.72 -0.62 12.39
C GLU A 7 10.43 -0.32 13.17
N LEU A 8 9.69 0.74 12.80
CA LEU A 8 8.40 1.09 13.44
C LEU A 8 7.28 0.09 13.14
N LEU A 9 7.20 -0.40 11.91
CA LEU A 9 6.23 -1.43 11.52
C LEU A 9 6.53 -2.77 12.20
N GLY A 10 7.81 -3.12 12.30
CA GLY A 10 8.27 -4.47 12.61
C GLY A 10 8.52 -5.26 11.33
N GLU A 11 9.43 -6.23 11.42
CA GLU A 11 9.90 -7.03 10.28
C GLU A 11 8.75 -7.75 9.55
N GLU A 12 7.79 -8.31 10.28
CA GLU A 12 6.66 -9.05 9.70
C GLU A 12 5.79 -8.17 8.81
N LEU A 13 5.28 -7.04 9.33
CA LEU A 13 4.43 -6.13 8.57
C LEU A 13 5.20 -5.42 7.45
N ALA A 14 6.48 -5.12 7.65
CA ALA A 14 7.30 -4.55 6.59
C ALA A 14 7.50 -5.55 5.43
N ASN A 15 7.79 -6.81 5.74
CA ASN A 15 7.84 -7.88 4.73
C ASN A 15 6.49 -8.10 4.06
N TYR A 16 5.40 -7.94 4.81
CA TYR A 16 4.06 -8.05 4.27
C TYR A 16 3.76 -6.96 3.23
N LEU A 17 4.11 -5.71 3.51
CA LEU A 17 3.98 -4.60 2.56
C LEU A 17 4.82 -4.81 1.30
N GLU A 18 6.05 -5.33 1.44
CA GLU A 18 6.89 -5.66 0.28
C GLU A 18 6.26 -6.78 -0.57
N LEU A 19 5.65 -7.80 0.06
CA LEU A 19 4.90 -8.83 -0.64
C LEU A 19 3.69 -8.25 -1.39
N LEU A 20 2.92 -7.37 -0.77
CA LEU A 20 1.80 -6.68 -1.43
C LEU A 20 2.28 -5.85 -2.62
N ARG A 21 3.42 -5.17 -2.49
CA ARG A 21 4.04 -4.43 -3.59
C ARG A 21 4.41 -5.34 -4.76
N ALA A 22 4.98 -6.51 -4.48
CA ALA A 22 5.31 -7.51 -5.50
C ALA A 22 4.06 -8.07 -6.19
N LYS A 23 2.99 -8.37 -5.43
CA LYS A 23 1.70 -8.82 -5.98
C LYS A 23 1.08 -7.79 -6.92
N LEU A 24 1.16 -6.52 -6.55
CA LEU A 24 0.72 -5.41 -7.41
C LEU A 24 1.47 -5.37 -8.74
N ALA A 25 2.80 -5.42 -8.69
CA ALA A 25 3.63 -5.44 -9.91
C ALA A 25 3.31 -6.64 -10.80
N PHE A 26 3.14 -7.82 -10.22
CA PHE A 26 2.74 -9.03 -10.95
C PHE A 26 1.37 -8.86 -11.63
N ALA A 27 0.41 -8.26 -10.93
CA ALA A 27 -0.91 -8.04 -11.51
C ALA A 27 -0.91 -7.00 -12.63
N GLU A 28 -0.08 -5.96 -12.56
CA GLU A 28 0.11 -5.03 -13.69
C GLU A 28 0.59 -5.76 -14.95
N GLU A 29 1.56 -6.66 -14.81
CA GLU A 29 2.07 -7.46 -15.93
C GLU A 29 1.01 -8.41 -16.50
N MET A 30 0.25 -9.09 -15.63
CA MET A 30 -0.74 -10.08 -16.05
C MET A 30 -1.99 -9.45 -16.69
N TYR A 31 -2.45 -8.32 -16.16
CA TYR A 31 -3.72 -7.72 -16.58
C TYR A 31 -3.54 -6.46 -17.45
N GLY A 32 -2.31 -6.02 -17.71
CA GLY A 32 -2.03 -4.85 -18.54
C GLY A 32 -2.47 -3.51 -17.91
N VAL A 33 -2.66 -3.48 -16.60
CA VAL A 33 -3.10 -2.29 -15.85
C VAL A 33 -1.93 -1.59 -15.18
N LYS A 34 -2.11 -0.32 -14.83
CA LYS A 34 -1.14 0.43 -14.01
C LYS A 34 -1.72 0.77 -12.65
N MET A 35 -1.09 0.27 -11.60
CA MET A 35 -1.37 0.53 -10.20
C MET A 35 -0.10 1.00 -9.47
N ASN A 36 0.05 2.32 -9.34
CA ASN A 36 1.22 2.91 -8.70
C ASN A 36 1.14 2.93 -7.17
N TYR A 37 -0.07 2.85 -6.61
CA TYR A 37 -0.31 3.12 -5.19
C TYR A 37 -1.15 2.03 -4.56
N LEU A 38 -0.71 1.58 -3.38
CA LEU A 38 -1.46 0.69 -2.50
C LEU A 38 -2.07 1.53 -1.35
N PRO A 39 -3.39 1.63 -1.22
CA PRO A 39 -4.01 2.34 -0.11
C PRO A 39 -3.73 1.65 1.23
N LEU A 40 -3.24 2.40 2.22
CA LEU A 40 -3.07 1.95 3.60
C LEU A 40 -4.13 2.54 4.53
N ILE A 41 -4.54 3.78 4.28
CA ILE A 41 -5.64 4.46 4.98
C ILE A 41 -6.47 5.20 3.95
N THR A 42 -7.78 4.97 3.94
CA THR A 42 -8.72 5.62 3.01
C THR A 42 -9.71 6.57 3.70
N GLU A 43 -9.77 6.54 5.04
CA GLU A 43 -10.63 7.42 5.84
C GLU A 43 -9.89 8.74 6.14
N GLY A 44 -10.47 9.87 5.73
CA GLY A 44 -9.86 11.19 5.93
C GLY A 44 -8.70 11.45 4.97
N GLU A 45 -7.52 11.77 5.51
CA GLU A 45 -6.33 11.98 4.68
C GLU A 45 -5.77 10.64 4.18
N VAL A 46 -5.86 10.43 2.86
CA VAL A 46 -5.48 9.16 2.24
C VAL A 46 -3.96 8.96 2.26
N VAL A 47 -3.55 7.81 2.79
CA VAL A 47 -2.15 7.37 2.90
C VAL A 47 -1.95 6.15 2.02
N VAL A 48 -0.88 6.16 1.24
CA VAL A 48 -0.57 5.09 0.27
C VAL A 48 0.87 4.60 0.43
N LEU A 49 1.11 3.33 0.14
CA LEU A 49 2.43 2.82 -0.20
C LEU A 49 2.63 2.99 -1.71
N ASP A 50 3.66 3.72 -2.12
CA ASP A 50 4.03 3.86 -3.53
C ASP A 50 4.82 2.62 -3.97
N LYS A 51 4.34 1.96 -5.02
CA LYS A 51 4.94 0.75 -5.56
C LYS A 51 6.33 1.02 -6.18
N ASN A 52 6.57 2.23 -6.67
CA ASN A 52 7.75 2.55 -7.46
C ASN A 52 9.01 2.74 -6.59
N ASP A 53 8.87 3.35 -5.43
CA ASP A 53 9.98 3.59 -4.49
C ASP A 53 9.81 2.90 -3.13
N GLY A 54 8.64 2.32 -2.87
CA GLY A 54 8.33 1.65 -1.61
C GLY A 54 8.22 2.63 -0.42
N GLU A 55 7.97 3.91 -0.69
CA GLU A 55 7.74 4.92 0.34
C GLU A 55 6.26 5.04 0.69
N VAL A 56 5.99 5.35 1.96
CA VAL A 56 4.64 5.66 2.41
C VAL A 56 4.41 7.16 2.27
N LYS A 57 3.35 7.54 1.55
CA LYS A 57 3.11 8.91 1.10
C LYS A 57 1.69 9.36 1.41
N TRP A 58 1.52 10.67 1.52
CA TRP A 58 0.23 11.31 1.37
C TRP A 58 -0.23 11.23 -0.09
N LEU A 59 -1.46 10.81 -0.34
CA LEU A 59 -1.96 10.76 -1.72
C LEU A 59 -2.18 12.17 -2.31
N LYS A 60 -2.61 13.12 -1.48
CA LYS A 60 -3.01 14.48 -1.89
C LYS A 60 -1.91 15.24 -2.64
N ASP A 61 -0.66 15.11 -2.19
CA ASP A 61 0.49 15.84 -2.70
C ASP A 61 1.67 14.93 -3.08
N LYS A 62 1.50 13.61 -2.90
CA LYS A 62 2.51 12.57 -3.19
C LYS A 62 3.81 12.76 -2.39
N SER A 63 3.77 13.53 -1.31
CA SER A 63 4.92 13.71 -0.43
C SER A 63 5.10 12.50 0.51
N PRO A 64 6.34 12.05 0.74
CA PRO A 64 6.60 11.02 1.75
C PRO A 64 6.16 11.47 3.14
N LEU A 65 5.59 10.55 3.92
CA LEU A 65 5.29 10.82 5.32
C LEU A 65 6.57 11.15 6.09
N THR A 66 6.47 12.13 6.97
CA THR A 66 7.50 12.35 8.00
C THR A 66 7.46 11.20 9.02
N ILE A 67 8.52 11.01 9.79
CA ILE A 67 8.53 9.99 10.84
C ILE A 67 7.47 10.28 11.92
N GLU A 68 7.20 11.54 12.21
CA GLU A 68 6.16 11.95 13.16
C GLU A 68 4.75 11.63 12.64
N ASP A 69 4.46 11.96 11.38
CA ASP A 69 3.20 11.58 10.74
C ASP A 69 3.02 10.07 10.73
N PHE A 70 4.08 9.34 10.36
CA PHE A 70 4.05 7.89 10.31
C PHE A 70 3.76 7.29 11.68
N ARG A 71 4.43 7.76 12.75
CA ARG A 71 4.16 7.32 14.13
C ARG A 71 2.72 7.58 14.57
N ARG A 72 2.18 8.77 14.24
CA ARG A 72 0.79 9.13 14.55
C ARG A 72 -0.20 8.18 13.88
N LEU A 73 0.07 7.80 12.62
CA LEU A 73 -0.81 6.96 11.81
C LEU A 73 -0.58 5.46 11.99
N LEU A 74 0.56 5.06 12.58
CA LEU A 74 0.99 3.68 12.71
C LEU A 74 -0.09 2.76 13.29
N PRO A 75 -0.84 3.10 14.36
CA PRO A 75 -1.87 2.21 14.88
C PRO A 75 -2.93 1.85 13.82
N LYS A 76 -3.36 2.84 13.04
CA LYS A 76 -4.36 2.63 11.99
C LYS A 76 -3.80 1.86 10.79
N ILE A 77 -2.55 2.12 10.42
CA ILE A 77 -1.85 1.35 9.37
C ILE A 77 -1.78 -0.13 9.77
N LYS A 78 -1.40 -0.43 11.01
CA LYS A 78 -1.32 -1.82 11.51
C LYS A 78 -2.70 -2.48 11.52
N GLU A 79 -3.70 -1.81 12.09
CA GLU A 79 -5.09 -2.30 12.11
C GLU A 79 -5.58 -2.69 10.70
N ASN A 80 -5.35 -1.82 9.72
CA ASN A 80 -5.80 -2.05 8.35
C ASN A 80 -5.04 -3.19 7.65
N LEU A 81 -3.75 -3.39 7.95
CA LEU A 81 -2.97 -4.51 7.41
C LEU A 81 -3.37 -5.83 8.07
N GLU A 82 -3.52 -5.85 9.39
CA GLU A 82 -3.82 -7.06 10.15
C GLU A 82 -5.26 -7.54 9.95
N SER A 83 -6.20 -6.63 9.67
CA SER A 83 -7.60 -6.96 9.37
C SER A 83 -7.83 -7.45 7.93
N GLY A 84 -6.82 -7.38 7.06
CA GLY A 84 -6.95 -7.71 5.63
C GLY A 84 -7.70 -6.66 4.81
N PHE A 85 -7.92 -5.47 5.36
CA PHE A 85 -8.63 -4.37 4.70
C PHE A 85 -7.93 -3.94 3.40
N VAL A 86 -6.60 -3.87 3.42
CA VAL A 86 -5.79 -3.46 2.26
C VAL A 86 -5.94 -4.46 1.10
N GLU A 87 -5.98 -5.75 1.40
CA GLU A 87 -6.15 -6.83 0.44
C GLU A 87 -7.56 -6.88 -0.12
N MET A 88 -8.56 -6.61 0.71
CA MET A 88 -9.94 -6.43 0.25
C MET A 88 -10.00 -5.30 -0.79
N LEU A 89 -9.38 -4.15 -0.53
CA LEU A 89 -9.33 -3.04 -1.49
C LEU A 89 -8.61 -3.43 -2.80
N LEU A 90 -7.53 -4.20 -2.72
CA LEU A 90 -6.86 -4.73 -3.91
C LEU A 90 -7.77 -5.67 -4.71
N ALA A 91 -8.42 -6.62 -4.03
CA ALA A 91 -9.30 -7.60 -4.67
C ALA A 91 -10.50 -6.92 -5.36
N MET A 92 -11.10 -5.93 -4.71
CA MET A 92 -12.19 -5.13 -5.31
C MET A 92 -11.72 -4.41 -6.58
N ASN A 93 -10.54 -3.78 -6.57
CA ASN A 93 -10.01 -3.13 -7.77
C ASN A 93 -9.73 -4.13 -8.90
N MET A 94 -9.20 -5.32 -8.58
CA MET A 94 -8.94 -6.37 -9.56
C MET A 94 -10.23 -6.95 -10.15
N SER A 95 -11.31 -7.03 -9.37
CA SER A 95 -12.61 -7.49 -9.87
C SER A 95 -13.22 -6.58 -10.95
N CYS A 96 -12.73 -5.34 -11.05
CA CYS A 96 -13.15 -4.39 -12.09
C CYS A 96 -12.24 -4.40 -13.32
N ILE A 97 -11.21 -5.26 -13.34
CA ILE A 97 -10.27 -5.36 -14.46
C ILE A 97 -10.69 -6.56 -15.30
N ASN A 98 -11.39 -6.29 -16.39
CA ASN A 98 -11.70 -7.29 -17.41
C ASN A 98 -10.38 -7.73 -18.06
N GLY A 99 -10.07 -9.02 -17.98
CA GLY A 99 -8.87 -9.58 -18.59
C GLY A 99 -8.93 -9.54 -20.12
N PRO A 100 -7.80 -9.75 -20.82
CA PRO A 100 -7.81 -9.88 -22.28
C PRO A 100 -8.61 -11.13 -22.68
N GLY A 101 -9.89 -10.95 -23.04
CA GLY A 101 -10.83 -12.02 -23.36
C GLY A 101 -12.29 -11.78 -22.99
N GLU A 102 -12.59 -10.71 -22.22
CA GLU A 102 -13.95 -10.22 -21.94
C GLU A 102 -14.29 -8.95 -22.73
#